data_AF-A0A257NBW6-F1
#
_entry.id   AF-A0A257NBW6-F1
#
_cell.length_a   1.000
_cell.length_b   1.000
_cell.length_c   1.000
_cell.angle_alpha   90.00
_cell.angle_beta   90.00
_cell.angle_gamma   90.00
#
_symmetry.space_group_name_H-M   'P 1'
#
loop_
_entity.id
_entity.type
_entity.pdbx_description
1 polymer ?
#
loop_
_entity_poly.entity_id
_entity_poly.type
_entity_poly.pdbx_seq_one_letter_code
_entity_poly.pdbx_strand_id
1 'polypeptide(L)'
;MIFILDVGYEKNAISEAKKLGIPVVGIVDSNNSPEKIDYVIPGNDDSIRAVKLYCESVSAAVMEAKTAGMGLSAKSDDFVEEATAE
;
A
#
# COMPACT_ATOMS: atom_id res chain seq x y z
N MET A 1 5.29 -2.35 -2.21
CA MET A 1 4.12 -1.53 -2.59
C MET A 1 4.56 -0.08 -2.62
N ILE A 2 4.21 0.66 -3.67
CA ILE A 2 4.41 2.11 -3.77
C ILE A 2 3.04 2.78 -3.90
N PHE A 3 2.86 3.92 -3.23
CA PHE A 3 1.65 4.74 -3.30
C PHE A 3 1.95 6.00 -4.09
N ILE A 4 1.16 6.28 -5.12
CA ILE A 4 1.36 7.38 -6.08
C ILE A 4 0.12 8.29 -6.04
N LEU A 5 0.36 9.60 -5.87
CA LEU A 5 -0.68 10.61 -5.74
C LEU A 5 -1.23 11.10 -7.08
N ASP A 6 -0.42 11.15 -8.13
CA ASP A 6 -0.83 11.54 -9.47
C ASP A 6 -0.20 10.56 -10.48
N VAL A 7 -1.03 9.84 -11.22
CA VAL A 7 -0.51 8.85 -12.19
C VAL A 7 -0.07 9.49 -13.51
N GLY A 8 -0.53 10.71 -13.76
CA GLY A 8 -0.20 11.53 -14.92
C GLY A 8 1.17 12.20 -14.79
N TYR A 9 1.52 12.67 -13.60
CA TYR A 9 2.78 13.36 -13.31
C TYR A 9 3.92 12.36 -12.99
N GLU A 10 3.69 11.35 -12.14
CA GLU A 10 4.71 10.38 -11.70
C GLU A 10 4.90 9.16 -12.62
N LYS A 11 4.86 9.37 -13.95
CA LYS A 11 4.99 8.30 -14.95
C LYS A 11 6.29 7.49 -14.85
N ASN A 12 7.38 8.14 -14.42
CA ASN A 12 8.68 7.48 -14.25
C ASN A 12 8.65 6.50 -13.08
N ALA A 13 8.08 6.89 -11.94
CA ALA A 13 7.95 6.05 -10.77
C ALA A 13 7.10 4.81 -11.06
N ILE A 14 5.98 4.96 -11.79
CA ILE A 14 5.15 3.84 -12.25
C ILE A 14 5.97 2.88 -13.12
N SER A 15 6.73 3.43 -14.07
CA SER A 15 7.50 2.64 -15.02
C SER A 15 8.64 1.87 -14.34
N GLU A 16 9.31 2.48 -13.36
CA GLU A 16 10.35 1.84 -12.56
C GLU A 16 9.78 0.79 -11.61
N ALA A 17 8.68 1.10 -10.91
CA ALA A 17 7.98 0.15 -10.06
C ALA A 17 7.56 -1.10 -10.83
N LYS A 18 7.02 -0.93 -12.04
CA LYS A 18 6.66 -2.04 -12.94
C LYS A 18 7.86 -2.88 -13.37
N LYS A 19 9.02 -2.26 -13.64
CA LYS A 19 10.26 -2.98 -13.96
C LYS A 19 10.79 -3.78 -12.76
N LEU A 20 10.65 -3.25 -11.55
CA LEU A 20 11.08 -3.87 -10.31
C LEU A 20 10.06 -4.87 -9.74
N GLY A 21 8.89 -5.02 -10.36
CA GLY A 21 7.81 -5.88 -9.87
C GLY A 21 7.19 -5.39 -8.56
N ILE A 22 7.26 -4.09 -8.29
CA ILE A 22 6.68 -3.47 -7.09
C ILE A 22 5.23 -3.12 -7.38
N PRO A 23 4.25 -3.60 -6.58
CA PRO A 23 2.84 -3.24 -6.76
C PRO A 23 2.60 -1.74 -6.58
N VAL A 24 1.82 -1.15 -7.49
CA VAL A 24 1.50 0.27 -7.56
C VAL A 24 0.04 0.51 -7.17
N VAL A 25 -0.14 1.33 -6.13
CA VAL A 25 -1.44 1.92 -5.76
C VAL A 25 -1.41 3.37 -6.22
N GLY A 26 -2.38 3.80 -7.04
CA GLY A 26 -2.34 5.12 -7.67
C GLY A 26 -3.70 5.82 -7.68
N ILE A 27 -3.69 7.13 -7.43
CA ILE A 27 -4.87 7.98 -7.60
C ILE A 27 -5.02 8.38 -9.06
N VAL A 28 -6.21 8.17 -9.62
CA VAL A 28 -6.50 8.42 -11.03
C VAL A 28 -7.61 9.45 -11.13
N ASP A 29 -7.25 10.65 -11.60
CA ASP A 29 -8.24 11.68 -11.97
C ASP A 29 -8.81 11.45 -13.38
N SER A 30 -9.87 12.18 -13.71
CA SER A 30 -10.62 12.15 -14.96
C SER A 30 -9.78 12.28 -16.25
N ASN A 31 -8.61 12.92 -16.17
CA ASN A 31 -7.71 13.17 -17.30
C ASN A 31 -6.61 12.10 -17.45
N ASN A 32 -6.60 11.08 -16.58
CA ASN A 32 -5.52 10.13 -16.44
C ASN A 32 -5.99 8.68 -16.66
N SER A 33 -5.09 7.81 -17.19
CA SER A 33 -5.43 6.43 -17.54
C SER A 33 -5.04 5.43 -16.43
N PRO A 34 -5.91 4.46 -16.07
CA PRO A 34 -5.64 3.46 -15.04
C PRO A 34 -4.81 2.25 -15.50
N GLU A 35 -4.45 2.13 -16.78
CA GLU A 35 -3.91 0.88 -17.39
C GLU A 35 -2.60 0.32 -16.77
N LYS A 36 -1.84 1.13 -16.04
CA LYS A 36 -0.53 0.75 -15.46
C LYS A 36 -0.53 0.70 -13.94
N ILE A 37 -1.71 0.71 -13.34
CA ILE A 37 -1.91 0.77 -11.89
C ILE A 37 -2.54 -0.56 -11.44
N ASP A 38 -1.96 -1.19 -10.42
CA ASP A 38 -2.47 -2.45 -9.89
C ASP A 38 -3.71 -2.21 -9.02
N TYR A 39 -3.70 -1.12 -8.24
CA TYR A 39 -4.81 -0.70 -7.38
C TYR A 39 -5.18 0.76 -7.63
N VAL A 40 -6.30 0.97 -8.29
CA VAL A 40 -6.77 2.29 -8.71
C VAL A 40 -7.66 2.92 -7.64
N ILE A 41 -7.34 4.16 -7.27
CA ILE A 41 -8.20 5.00 -6.42
C ILE A 41 -8.72 6.15 -7.29
N PRO A 42 -9.99 6.12 -7.73
CA PRO A 42 -10.54 7.23 -8.51
C PRO A 42 -10.70 8.47 -7.62
N GLY A 43 -10.19 9.61 -8.05
CA GLY A 43 -10.31 10.84 -7.28
C GLY A 43 -9.47 11.99 -7.81
N ASN A 44 -9.74 13.18 -7.29
CA ASN A 44 -9.03 14.41 -7.65
C ASN A 44 -7.61 14.42 -7.07
N ASP A 45 -6.60 14.59 -7.91
CA ASP A 45 -5.17 14.71 -7.58
C ASP A 45 -4.67 16.18 -7.54
N ASP A 46 -5.37 17.12 -8.18
CA ASP A 46 -4.99 18.55 -8.22
C ASP A 46 -5.13 19.28 -6.87
N SER A 47 -6.10 18.87 -6.03
CA SER A 47 -6.42 19.61 -4.82
C SER A 47 -5.54 19.23 -3.63
N ILE A 48 -4.92 20.23 -3.00
CA ILE A 48 -4.19 20.04 -1.74
C ILE A 48 -5.05 19.41 -0.63
N ARG A 49 -6.37 19.67 -0.63
CA ARG A 49 -7.28 19.06 0.35
C ARG A 49 -7.48 17.57 0.09
N ALA A 50 -7.58 17.18 -1.18
CA ALA A 50 -7.71 15.78 -1.57
C ALA A 50 -6.41 15.02 -1.29
N VAL A 51 -5.26 15.56 -1.70
CA VAL A 51 -3.94 14.99 -1.39
C VAL A 51 -3.75 14.79 0.12
N LYS A 52 -4.09 15.80 0.92
CA LYS A 52 -4.03 15.69 2.38
C LYS A 52 -4.92 14.57 2.91
N LEU A 53 -6.17 14.49 2.45
CA LEU A 53 -7.09 13.43 2.83
C LEU A 53 -6.53 12.04 2.51
N TYR A 54 -5.96 11.84 1.32
CA TYR A 54 -5.38 10.55 0.95
C TYR A 54 -4.19 10.18 1.83
N CYS A 55 -3.26 11.11 2.04
CA CYS A 55 -2.09 10.88 2.89
C CYS A 55 -2.48 10.57 4.34
N GLU A 56 -3.44 11.31 4.91
CA GLU A 56 -3.95 11.06 6.27
C GLU A 56 -4.64 9.70 6.37
N SER A 57 -5.47 9.34 5.39
CA SER A 57 -6.19 8.07 5.37
C SER A 57 -5.24 6.88 5.24
N VAL A 58 -4.27 6.95 4.33
CA VAL A 58 -3.25 5.90 4.15
C VAL A 58 -2.38 5.78 5.40
N SER A 59 -1.95 6.90 5.98
CA SER A 59 -1.18 6.90 7.23
C SER A 59 -1.95 6.23 8.37
N ALA A 60 -3.22 6.61 8.57
CA ALA A 60 -4.07 6.02 9.59
C ALA A 60 -4.24 4.50 9.40
N ALA A 61 -4.51 4.05 8.18
CA ALA A 61 -4.65 2.64 7.85
C ALA A 61 -3.36 1.84 8.11
N VAL A 62 -2.20 2.39 7.77
CA VAL A 62 -0.89 1.75 8.05
C VAL A 62 -0.63 1.67 9.55
N MET A 63 -0.97 2.71 10.32
CA MET A 63 -0.80 2.73 11.77
C MET A 63 -1.72 1.74 12.48
N GLU A 64 -2.97 1.63 12.03
CA GLU A 64 -3.92 0.63 12.51
C GLU A 64 -3.43 -0.79 12.19
N ALA A 65 -3.03 -1.04 10.93
CA ALA A 65 -2.51 -2.33 10.50
C ALA A 65 -1.24 -2.73 11.26
N LYS A 66 -0.36 -1.77 11.58
CA LYS A 66 0.84 -2.03 12.39
C LYS A 66 0.49 -2.45 13.82
N THR A 67 -0.47 -1.77 14.43
CA THR A 67 -0.95 -2.10 15.79
C THR A 67 -1.65 -3.46 15.81
N ALA A 68 -2.48 -3.75 14.81
CA ALA A 68 -3.17 -5.03 14.68
C ALA A 68 -2.21 -6.19 14.34
N GLY A 69 -1.21 -5.95 13.49
CA GLY A 69 -0.20 -6.93 13.06
C GLY A 69 0.77 -7.36 14.16
N MET A 70 1.00 -6.52 15.17
CA MET A 70 1.74 -6.91 16.38
C MET A 70 1.02 -8.01 17.18
N GLY A 71 -0.30 -8.20 17.00
CA GLY A 71 -1.05 -9.31 17.60
C GLY A 71 -0.95 -10.64 16.82
N LEU A 72 -0.55 -10.62 15.55
CA LEU A 72 -0.44 -11.83 14.72
C LEU A 72 0.97 -12.44 14.72
N SER A 73 2.02 -11.64 14.94
CA SER A 73 3.41 -12.15 14.97
C SER A 73 3.78 -12.86 16.28
N ALA A 74 2.97 -12.75 17.33
CA ALA A 74 3.27 -13.32 18.65
C ALA A 74 2.76 -14.76 18.85
N LYS A 75 2.21 -15.42 17.82
CA LYS A 75 1.51 -16.71 17.96
C LYS A 75 2.12 -17.87 17.17
N SER A 76 3.36 -17.74 16.68
CA SER A 76 4.02 -18.77 15.86
C SER A 76 5.42 -19.14 16.35
N ASP A 77 5.63 -19.28 17.65
CA ASP A 77 6.92 -19.78 18.18
C ASP A 77 6.80 -20.61 19.49
N ASP A 78 5.63 -21.22 19.75
CA ASP A 78 5.43 -22.10 20.92
C ASP A 78 4.96 -23.51 20.51
N PHE A 79 5.69 -24.14 19.59
CA PHE A 79 5.68 -25.59 19.42
C PHE A 79 6.97 -26.15 20.01
N VAL A 80 6.97 -26.38 21.32
CA VAL A 80 8.01 -27.17 21.99
C VAL A 80 7.70 -28.64 21.75
N GLU A 81 8.57 -29.29 20.99
CA GLU A 81 8.61 -30.74 20.77
C GLU A 81 9.05 -31.42 22.08
N GLU A 82 8.11 -31.94 22.89
CA GLU A 82 8.46 -32.83 23.99
C GLU A 82 8.51 -34.27 23.48
N ALA A 83 9.71 -34.67 23.07
CA ALA A 83 10.09 -36.08 23.07
C ALA A 83 10.28 -36.52 24.53
N THR A 84 9.34 -37.30 25.06
CA THR A 84 9.62 -38.18 26.20
C THR A 84 9.19 -39.60 25.87
N ALA A 85 10.19 -40.47 25.98
CA ALA A 85 10.11 -41.91 25.82
C ALA A 85 9.39 -42.56 27.01
N GLU A 86 8.57 -43.57 26.73
CA GLU A 86 8.39 -44.75 27.56
C GLU A 86 8.23 -45.99 26.66
#